data_AF-A0A932QA93-F1
#
_entry.id   AF-A0A932QA93-F1
#
_cell.length_a   1.000
_cell.length_b   1.000
_cell.length_c   1.000
_cell.angle_alpha   90.00
_cell.angle_beta   90.00
_cell.angle_gamma   90.00
#
_symmetry.space_group_name_H-M   'P 1'
#
loop_
_entity.id
_entity.type
_entity.pdbx_description
1 polymer ?
#
loop_
_entity_poly.entity_id
_entity_poly.type
_entity_poly.pdbx_seq_one_letter_code
_entity_poly.pdbx_strand_id
1 'polypeptide(L)'
;MKASTSPLKWIHSPLVDLGVIAFGWLPVYVLFLVAWSAWKFDNSCDVLTLWACPDGIQSLIVFAGFITSVHRHYALPFIYGDRAEFDRHAAVYTWVPILLACVVFPACLYRLLPPGSRRSILYGIYTFVASVSGVWNIYHILMQKFGFLRIYAAKLGYGEVKLDRKLFFTWLALVIVLSARGYTETFFQYLSDSGFGWSVVLLPATRVAAKILLAPTALVAAYCTWQWGKIEWRNYTPAALPKLIFATSVALICLTFMQSLLLGFIVFGFSHAFEYCVFANLYACRKYRGVNSGPPMCFWSRGPLFLGPVLANAILVAAVFYLYKVLRSNPLWGLLPAYALTSSLLHFYYDGLIWKMSNQKTREIVLDLR
;
A
#
# COMPACT_ATOMS: atom_id res chain seq x y z
N MET A 1 11.65 -13.22 -42.43
CA MET A 1 12.08 -13.47 -41.03
C MET A 1 10.91 -14.09 -40.28
N LYS A 2 11.00 -15.37 -39.89
CA LYS A 2 10.03 -15.96 -38.95
C LYS A 2 10.27 -15.27 -37.61
N ALA A 3 9.34 -14.42 -37.18
CA ALA A 3 9.34 -13.91 -35.81
C ALA A 3 9.25 -15.13 -34.90
N SER A 4 10.36 -15.48 -34.24
CA SER A 4 10.35 -16.40 -33.11
C SER A 4 9.39 -15.80 -32.09
N THR A 5 8.18 -16.35 -31.99
CA THR A 5 7.17 -15.96 -31.01
C THR A 5 7.61 -16.49 -29.66
N SER A 6 8.63 -15.84 -29.09
CA SER A 6 9.05 -16.12 -27.72
C SER A 6 7.83 -16.00 -26.81
N PRO A 7 7.47 -17.06 -26.06
CA PRO A 7 6.24 -17.09 -25.29
C PRO A 7 6.25 -15.96 -24.26
N LEU A 8 5.07 -15.36 -24.06
CA LEU A 8 4.87 -14.28 -23.09
C LEU A 8 5.42 -14.66 -21.70
N LYS A 9 6.13 -13.73 -21.07
CA LYS A 9 6.82 -13.96 -19.79
C LYS A 9 5.99 -13.44 -18.62
N TRP A 10 4.89 -14.14 -18.34
CA TRP A 10 4.06 -13.90 -17.14
C TRP A 10 4.76 -14.32 -15.84
N ILE A 11 4.41 -13.67 -14.73
CA ILE A 11 4.84 -14.04 -13.37
C ILE A 11 4.26 -15.42 -13.03
N HIS A 12 2.95 -15.58 -13.16
CA HIS A 12 2.26 -16.85 -12.94
C HIS A 12 1.46 -17.25 -14.19
N SER A 13 0.40 -16.50 -14.52
CA SER A 13 -0.46 -16.77 -15.68
C SER A 13 -1.10 -15.47 -16.18
N PRO A 14 -1.56 -15.40 -17.46
CA PRO A 14 -2.17 -14.18 -17.99
C PRO A 14 -3.33 -13.66 -17.13
N LEU A 15 -4.16 -14.57 -16.61
CA LEU A 15 -5.34 -14.24 -15.80
C LEU A 15 -4.96 -13.61 -14.46
N VAL A 16 -3.95 -14.16 -13.78
CA VAL A 16 -3.47 -13.63 -12.49
C VAL A 16 -2.73 -12.31 -12.69
N ASP A 17 -1.83 -12.27 -13.66
CA ASP A 17 -1.03 -11.08 -13.93
C ASP A 17 -1.89 -9.90 -14.39
N LEU A 18 -2.87 -10.12 -15.27
CA LEU A 18 -3.76 -9.04 -15.74
C LEU A 18 -4.84 -8.70 -14.71
N GLY A 19 -5.56 -9.72 -14.23
CA GLY A 19 -6.76 -9.53 -13.40
C GLY A 19 -6.46 -9.15 -11.96
N VAL A 20 -5.29 -9.52 -11.44
CA VAL A 20 -4.89 -9.21 -10.05
C VAL A 20 -3.72 -8.24 -10.02
N ILE A 21 -2.58 -8.62 -10.62
CA ILE A 21 -1.32 -7.88 -10.43
C ILE A 21 -1.34 -6.52 -11.13
N ALA A 22 -1.80 -6.48 -12.37
CA ALA A 22 -1.89 -5.24 -13.13
C ALA A 22 -3.17 -4.48 -12.79
N PHE A 23 -4.36 -5.04 -13.02
CA PHE A 23 -5.62 -4.29 -12.97
C PHE A 23 -6.58 -4.72 -11.85
N GLY A 24 -6.09 -5.40 -10.82
CA GLY A 24 -6.94 -5.81 -9.68
C GLY A 24 -7.60 -4.63 -8.96
N TRP A 25 -7.05 -3.42 -9.09
CA TRP A 25 -7.60 -2.18 -8.54
C TRP A 25 -8.75 -1.57 -9.34
N LEU A 26 -8.89 -1.93 -10.62
CA LEU A 26 -9.83 -1.28 -11.54
C LEU A 26 -11.30 -1.44 -11.12
N PRO A 27 -11.77 -2.60 -10.63
CA PRO A 27 -13.14 -2.74 -10.14
C PRO A 27 -13.48 -1.75 -9.01
N VAL A 28 -12.56 -1.54 -8.05
CA VAL A 28 -12.77 -0.59 -6.94
C VAL A 28 -12.83 0.85 -7.47
N TYR A 29 -11.96 1.20 -8.41
CA TYR A 29 -11.99 2.52 -9.05
C TYR A 29 -13.30 2.76 -9.82
N VAL A 30 -13.75 1.80 -10.63
CA VAL A 30 -15.01 1.91 -11.39
C VAL A 30 -16.22 2.01 -10.44
N LEU A 31 -16.27 1.18 -9.39
CA LEU A 31 -17.33 1.26 -8.39
C LEU A 31 -17.34 2.62 -7.68
N PHE A 32 -16.17 3.18 -7.39
CA PHE A 32 -16.07 4.53 -6.85
C PHE A 32 -16.64 5.57 -7.80
N LEU A 33 -16.27 5.53 -9.08
CA LEU A 33 -16.78 6.47 -10.09
C LEU A 33 -18.30 6.35 -10.28
N VAL A 34 -18.84 5.12 -10.29
CA VAL A 34 -20.29 4.90 -10.39
C VAL A 34 -20.98 5.48 -9.16
N ALA A 35 -20.51 5.16 -7.96
CA ALA A 35 -21.06 5.71 -6.73
C ALA A 35 -20.94 7.24 -6.66
N TRP A 36 -19.84 7.79 -7.16
CA TRP A 36 -19.61 9.23 -7.26
C TRP A 36 -20.57 9.90 -8.26
N SER A 37 -20.82 9.29 -9.42
CA SER A 37 -21.70 9.84 -10.45
C SER A 37 -23.18 9.76 -10.10
N ALA A 38 -23.59 8.70 -9.39
CA ALA A 38 -24.97 8.47 -9.01
C ALA A 38 -25.44 9.43 -7.91
N TRP A 39 -24.51 9.95 -7.11
CA TRP A 39 -24.79 10.90 -6.04
C TRP A 39 -24.25 12.25 -6.49
N LYS A 40 -25.13 13.24 -6.74
CA LYS A 40 -24.72 14.61 -7.09
C LYS A 40 -23.90 15.21 -5.94
N PHE A 41 -22.59 14.95 -5.95
CA PHE A 41 -21.68 15.42 -4.92
C PHE A 41 -21.66 16.94 -4.93
N ASP A 42 -22.06 17.54 -3.82
CA ASP A 42 -21.50 18.82 -3.45
C ASP A 42 -20.03 18.56 -3.10
N ASN A 43 -19.12 19.46 -3.51
CA ASN A 43 -17.66 19.27 -3.40
C ASN A 43 -17.13 19.23 -1.94
N SER A 44 -18.02 19.04 -0.96
CA SER A 44 -17.75 19.04 0.48
C SER A 44 -17.28 17.69 1.03
N CYS A 45 -17.33 16.62 0.25
CA CYS A 45 -16.80 15.31 0.65
C CYS A 45 -15.36 15.13 0.18
N ASP A 46 -14.41 15.34 1.10
CA ASP A 46 -12.98 15.09 0.91
C ASP A 46 -12.54 13.91 1.82
N VAL A 47 -11.27 13.49 1.74
CA VAL A 47 -10.58 12.49 2.62
C VAL A 47 -10.94 12.66 4.10
N LEU A 48 -11.32 13.87 4.50
CA LEU A 48 -11.41 14.34 5.87
C LEU A 48 -12.86 14.40 6.37
N THR A 49 -13.84 14.33 5.47
CA THR A 49 -15.29 14.26 5.73
C THR A 49 -15.86 12.89 5.31
N LEU A 50 -15.07 11.81 5.46
CA LEU A 50 -15.45 10.43 5.16
C LEU A 50 -16.80 9.99 5.75
N TRP A 51 -17.15 10.53 6.92
CA TRP A 51 -18.39 10.25 7.64
C TRP A 51 -19.61 10.99 7.08
N ALA A 52 -19.38 12.00 6.23
CA ALA A 52 -20.41 12.75 5.52
C ALA A 52 -20.65 12.21 4.11
N CYS A 53 -19.81 11.27 3.63
CA CYS A 53 -20.02 10.61 2.35
C CYS A 53 -21.33 9.81 2.35
N PRO A 54 -22.01 9.67 1.20
CA PRO A 54 -23.13 8.75 1.05
C PRO A 54 -22.79 7.30 1.43
N ASP A 55 -23.79 6.55 1.90
CA ASP A 55 -23.66 5.17 2.40
C ASP A 55 -22.92 4.24 1.42
N GLY A 56 -23.09 4.44 0.11
CA GLY A 56 -22.41 3.67 -0.93
C GLY A 56 -20.89 3.86 -0.93
N ILE A 57 -20.40 5.08 -0.78
CA ILE A 57 -18.96 5.37 -0.72
C ILE A 57 -18.37 4.95 0.63
N GLN A 58 -19.10 5.14 1.72
CA GLN A 58 -18.69 4.61 3.02
C GLN A 58 -18.50 3.09 2.98
N SER A 59 -19.44 2.38 2.34
CA SER A 59 -19.35 0.93 2.16
C SER A 59 -18.12 0.51 1.35
N LEU A 60 -17.79 1.26 0.29
CA LEU A 60 -16.59 1.01 -0.52
C LEU A 60 -15.29 1.28 0.24
N ILE A 61 -15.24 2.37 1.03
CA ILE A 61 -14.11 2.69 1.92
C ILE A 61 -13.95 1.59 2.96
N VAL A 62 -15.04 1.14 3.57
CA VAL A 62 -15.06 0.05 4.55
C VAL A 62 -14.56 -1.24 3.92
N PHE A 63 -15.01 -1.58 2.71
CA PHE A 63 -14.57 -2.76 1.98
C PHE A 63 -13.07 -2.68 1.62
N ALA A 64 -12.60 -1.57 1.06
CA ALA A 64 -11.19 -1.40 0.73
C ALA A 64 -10.31 -1.37 1.99
N GLY A 65 -10.78 -0.71 3.05
CA GLY A 65 -10.14 -0.68 4.36
C GLY A 65 -10.11 -2.06 5.02
N PHE A 66 -11.15 -2.88 4.82
CA PHE A 66 -11.21 -4.27 5.26
C PHE A 66 -10.10 -5.07 4.59
N ILE A 67 -10.00 -5.07 3.26
CA ILE A 67 -8.96 -5.79 2.51
C ILE A 67 -7.57 -5.28 2.88
N THR A 68 -7.44 -3.96 3.03
CA THR A 68 -6.22 -3.30 3.52
C THR A 68 -5.88 -3.70 4.97
N SER A 69 -6.86 -4.04 5.80
CA SER A 69 -6.58 -4.56 7.14
C SER A 69 -6.15 -6.03 7.09
N VAL A 70 -6.88 -6.84 6.34
CA VAL A 70 -6.62 -8.27 6.15
C VAL A 70 -5.18 -8.52 5.71
N HIS A 71 -4.70 -7.87 4.64
CA HIS A 71 -3.37 -8.17 4.10
C HIS A 71 -2.22 -7.89 5.08
N ARG A 72 -2.33 -6.87 5.95
CA ARG A 72 -1.28 -6.54 6.93
C ARG A 72 -0.99 -7.70 7.89
N HIS A 73 -2.00 -8.52 8.15
CA HIS A 73 -1.90 -9.65 9.07
C HIS A 73 -1.43 -10.94 8.38
N TYR A 74 -1.33 -10.97 7.04
CA TYR A 74 -0.78 -12.12 6.32
C TYR A 74 0.69 -12.38 6.64
N ALA A 75 1.44 -11.35 7.07
CA ALA A 75 2.83 -11.52 7.50
C ALA A 75 2.95 -12.32 8.81
N LEU A 76 1.97 -12.24 9.71
CA LEU A 76 2.05 -12.86 11.04
C LEU A 76 2.18 -14.39 10.98
N PRO A 77 1.39 -15.12 10.19
CA PRO A 77 1.57 -16.56 9.97
C PRO A 77 2.94 -16.95 9.40
N PHE A 78 3.56 -16.12 8.56
CA PHE A 78 4.91 -16.38 8.05
C PHE A 78 5.97 -16.20 9.13
N ILE A 79 5.78 -15.24 10.03
CA ILE A 79 6.74 -14.93 11.09
C ILE A 79 6.58 -15.88 12.27
N TYR A 80 5.38 -15.91 12.86
CA TYR A 80 5.12 -16.62 14.10
C TYR A 80 4.70 -18.07 13.88
N GLY A 81 4.28 -18.42 12.66
CA GLY A 81 3.93 -19.79 12.29
C GLY A 81 5.14 -20.61 11.81
N ASP A 82 6.17 -19.97 11.26
CA ASP A 82 7.40 -20.64 10.79
C ASP A 82 8.56 -20.37 11.74
N ARG A 83 8.87 -21.34 12.59
CA ARG A 83 9.93 -21.22 13.59
C ARG A 83 11.30 -20.91 12.98
N ALA A 84 11.59 -21.45 11.80
CA ALA A 84 12.84 -21.17 11.11
C ALA A 84 12.94 -19.73 10.59
N GLU A 85 11.80 -19.08 10.34
CA GLU A 85 11.75 -17.66 10.01
C GLU A 85 11.87 -16.81 11.28
N PHE A 86 11.12 -17.16 12.34
CA PHE A 86 11.18 -16.46 13.62
C PHE A 86 12.61 -16.42 14.18
N ASP A 87 13.28 -17.57 14.24
CA ASP A 87 14.60 -17.72 14.87
C ASP A 87 15.68 -16.88 14.16
N ARG A 88 15.53 -16.55 12.87
CA ARG A 88 16.47 -15.66 12.14
C ARG A 88 16.46 -14.23 12.66
N HIS A 89 15.32 -13.75 13.15
CA HIS A 89 15.12 -12.37 13.54
C HIS A 89 14.36 -12.27 14.88
N ALA A 90 14.57 -13.23 15.79
CA ALA A 90 13.76 -13.40 17.01
C ALA A 90 13.69 -12.14 17.88
N ALA A 91 14.83 -11.48 18.11
CA ALA A 91 14.88 -10.23 18.87
C ALA A 91 14.02 -9.13 18.23
N VAL A 92 14.08 -9.03 16.91
CA VAL A 92 13.36 -8.02 16.14
C VAL A 92 11.86 -8.29 16.15
N TYR A 93 11.45 -9.53 15.89
CA TYR A 93 10.03 -9.92 15.92
C TYR A 93 9.42 -9.84 17.33
N THR A 94 10.23 -9.95 18.37
CA THR A 94 9.75 -9.82 19.76
C THR A 94 9.64 -8.36 20.20
N TRP A 95 10.68 -7.55 19.96
CA TRP A 95 10.78 -6.22 20.56
C TRP A 95 10.15 -5.10 19.72
N VAL A 96 10.19 -5.17 18.38
CA VAL A 96 9.66 -4.11 17.52
C VAL A 96 8.17 -3.84 17.74
N PRO A 97 7.29 -4.85 17.89
CA PRO A 97 5.88 -4.63 18.23
C PRO A 97 5.66 -3.82 19.51
N ILE A 98 6.43 -4.16 20.55
CA ILE A 98 6.36 -3.51 21.86
C ILE A 98 6.82 -2.06 21.72
N LEU A 99 7.97 -1.83 21.08
CA LEU A 99 8.51 -0.49 20.87
C LEU A 99 7.57 0.41 20.07
N LEU A 100 7.00 -0.10 18.97
CA LEU A 100 6.06 0.66 18.16
C LEU A 100 4.75 0.97 18.92
N ALA A 101 4.22 0.00 19.67
CA ALA A 101 3.05 0.23 20.51
C ALA A 101 3.33 1.29 21.59
N CYS A 102 4.50 1.23 22.24
CA CYS A 102 4.93 2.21 23.24
C CYS A 102 5.10 3.62 22.69
N VAL A 103 5.35 3.80 21.39
CA VAL A 103 5.41 5.13 20.76
C VAL A 103 4.01 5.60 20.32
N VAL A 104 3.27 4.73 19.64
CA VAL A 104 2.01 5.11 18.98
C VAL A 104 0.85 5.27 19.98
N PHE A 105 0.71 4.37 20.96
CA PHE A 105 -0.40 4.42 21.90
C PHE A 105 -0.40 5.68 22.77
N PRO A 106 0.74 6.12 23.36
CA PRO A 106 0.78 7.38 24.10
C PRO A 106 0.46 8.60 23.23
N ALA A 107 0.88 8.62 21.96
CA ALA A 107 0.53 9.69 21.05
C ALA A 107 -1.00 9.79 20.86
N CYS A 108 -1.73 8.67 20.86
CA CYS A 108 -3.20 8.64 20.75
C CYS A 108 -3.95 9.08 22.02
N LEU A 109 -3.27 9.24 23.17
CA LEU A 109 -3.88 9.72 24.41
C LEU A 109 -4.41 11.17 24.29
N TYR A 110 -4.03 11.92 23.25
CA TYR A 110 -4.59 13.26 22.97
C TYR A 110 -6.12 13.29 22.94
N ARG A 111 -6.74 12.16 22.59
CA ARG A 111 -8.21 12.00 22.51
C ARG A 111 -8.89 11.96 23.88
N LEU A 112 -8.15 11.61 24.93
CA LEU A 112 -8.64 11.57 26.30
C LEU A 112 -8.40 12.89 27.04
N LEU A 113 -7.64 13.82 26.45
CA LEU A 113 -7.30 15.10 27.06
C LEU A 113 -8.32 16.18 26.71
N PRO A 114 -8.63 17.10 27.65
CA PRO A 114 -9.41 18.29 27.33
C PRO A 114 -8.66 19.20 26.35
N PRO A 115 -9.38 20.10 25.64
CA PRO A 115 -8.75 21.13 24.80
C PRO A 115 -7.68 21.91 25.58
N GLY A 116 -6.50 22.10 24.98
CA GLY A 116 -5.38 22.81 25.59
C GLY A 116 -4.03 22.41 25.01
N SER A 117 -2.95 23.03 25.51
CA SER A 117 -1.60 22.87 24.96
C SER A 117 -1.11 21.41 24.97
N ARG A 118 -1.41 20.65 26.02
CA ARG A 118 -1.03 19.22 26.13
C ARG A 118 -1.68 18.37 25.04
N ARG A 119 -2.97 18.59 24.77
CA ARG A 119 -3.69 17.92 23.68
C ARG A 119 -3.10 18.29 22.32
N SER A 120 -2.77 19.57 22.10
CA SER A 120 -2.18 20.02 20.84
C SER A 120 -0.80 19.40 20.58
N ILE A 121 0.04 19.28 21.61
CA ILE A 121 1.35 18.62 21.50
C ILE A 121 1.20 17.14 21.13
N LEU A 122 0.38 16.37 21.87
CA LEU A 122 0.18 14.96 21.57
C LEU A 122 -0.49 14.74 20.21
N TYR A 123 -1.44 15.58 19.83
CA TYR A 123 -2.05 15.54 18.50
C TYR A 123 -1.04 15.86 17.39
N GLY A 124 -0.12 16.80 17.63
CA GLY A 124 0.99 17.10 16.74
C GLY A 124 1.93 15.91 16.56
N ILE A 125 2.29 15.21 17.66
CA ILE A 125 3.10 13.98 17.62
C ILE A 125 2.36 12.89 16.82
N TYR A 126 1.09 12.64 17.14
CA TYR A 126 0.28 11.67 16.41
C TYR A 126 0.20 12.01 14.92
N THR A 127 -0.07 13.27 14.58
CA THR A 127 -0.16 13.75 13.19
C THR A 127 1.17 13.54 12.47
N PHE A 128 2.30 13.87 13.10
CA PHE A 128 3.62 13.63 12.55
C PHE A 128 3.86 12.14 12.27
N VAL A 129 3.61 11.27 13.24
CA VAL A 129 3.77 9.81 13.05
C VAL A 129 2.84 9.27 11.97
N ALA A 130 1.58 9.72 11.95
CA ALA A 130 0.60 9.34 10.94
C ALA A 130 1.00 9.82 9.53
N SER A 131 1.52 11.04 9.39
CA SER A 131 2.03 11.56 8.13
C SER A 131 3.27 10.80 7.64
N VAL A 132 4.23 10.54 8.53
CA VAL A 132 5.42 9.71 8.22
C VAL A 132 4.97 8.31 7.79
N SER A 133 4.04 7.70 8.53
CA SER A 133 3.48 6.40 8.17
C SER A 133 2.73 6.44 6.82
N GLY A 134 2.04 7.53 6.51
CA GLY A 134 1.35 7.71 5.23
C GLY A 134 2.33 7.77 4.06
N VAL A 135 3.40 8.57 4.18
CA VAL A 135 4.47 8.63 3.18
C VAL A 135 5.17 7.28 3.03
N TRP A 136 5.48 6.64 4.16
CA TRP A 136 6.09 5.31 4.17
C TRP A 136 5.20 4.25 3.54
N ASN A 137 3.88 4.33 3.75
CA ASN A 137 2.91 3.45 3.10
C ASN A 137 2.96 3.58 1.58
N ILE A 138 3.00 4.81 1.04
CA ILE A 138 3.11 5.00 -0.41
C ILE A 138 4.44 4.42 -0.93
N TYR A 139 5.54 4.70 -0.22
CA TYR A 139 6.85 4.13 -0.54
C TYR A 139 6.83 2.59 -0.55
N HIS A 140 6.28 1.97 0.49
CA HIS A 140 6.15 0.52 0.64
C HIS A 140 5.41 -0.11 -0.56
N ILE A 141 4.27 0.45 -0.92
CA ILE A 141 3.48 -0.01 -2.06
C ILE A 141 4.27 0.12 -3.38
N LEU A 142 4.96 1.24 -3.59
CA LEU A 142 5.79 1.43 -4.78
C LEU A 142 6.97 0.45 -4.81
N MET A 143 7.56 0.11 -3.67
CA MET A 143 8.62 -0.88 -3.60
C MET A 143 8.14 -2.29 -3.90
N GLN A 144 6.91 -2.65 -3.51
CA GLN A 144 6.28 -3.89 -3.97
C GLN A 144 6.10 -3.89 -5.50
N LYS A 145 5.57 -2.80 -6.06
CA LYS A 145 5.36 -2.67 -7.51
C LYS A 145 6.68 -2.69 -8.28
N PHE A 146 7.72 -2.06 -7.74
CA PHE A 146 9.09 -2.19 -8.23
C PHE A 146 9.56 -3.65 -8.21
N GLY A 147 9.28 -4.40 -7.14
CA GLY A 147 9.55 -5.83 -7.04
C GLY A 147 8.93 -6.62 -8.20
N PHE A 148 7.64 -6.42 -8.49
CA PHE A 148 6.98 -7.07 -9.64
C PHE A 148 7.62 -6.69 -10.98
N LEU A 149 7.92 -5.41 -11.19
CA LEU A 149 8.61 -4.95 -12.41
C LEU A 149 9.96 -5.66 -12.57
N ARG A 150 10.68 -5.87 -11.48
CA ARG A 150 11.97 -6.59 -11.47
C ARG A 150 11.84 -8.08 -11.72
N ILE A 151 10.74 -8.72 -11.31
CA ILE A 151 10.46 -10.12 -11.67
C ILE A 151 10.26 -10.23 -13.19
N TYR A 152 9.48 -9.33 -13.80
CA TYR A 152 9.34 -9.31 -15.26
C TYR A 152 10.67 -9.07 -15.96
N ALA A 153 11.45 -8.08 -15.52
CA ALA A 153 12.78 -7.79 -16.06
C ALA A 153 13.72 -9.02 -15.97
N ALA A 154 13.72 -9.72 -14.83
CA ALA A 154 14.51 -10.93 -14.65
C ALA A 154 14.09 -12.05 -15.62
N LYS A 155 12.79 -12.24 -15.86
CA LYS A 155 12.29 -13.24 -16.82
C LYS A 155 12.58 -12.90 -18.28
N LEU A 156 12.77 -11.62 -18.58
CA LEU A 156 13.14 -11.12 -19.92
C LEU A 156 14.65 -11.06 -20.14
N GLY A 157 15.46 -11.14 -19.09
CA GLY A 157 16.91 -11.06 -19.17
C GLY A 157 17.48 -9.66 -19.40
N TYR A 158 16.66 -8.59 -19.30
CA TYR A 158 17.11 -7.21 -19.44
C TYR A 158 16.40 -6.27 -18.46
N GLY A 159 16.95 -5.06 -18.28
CA GLY A 159 16.36 -3.98 -17.50
C GLY A 159 17.31 -3.48 -16.41
N GLU A 160 17.37 -2.16 -16.23
CA GLU A 160 18.34 -1.52 -15.35
C GLU A 160 17.75 -1.22 -13.97
N VAL A 161 18.24 -1.94 -12.94
CA VAL A 161 17.75 -1.82 -11.55
C VAL A 161 17.76 -0.38 -11.04
N LYS A 162 18.84 0.37 -11.32
CA LYS A 162 19.00 1.75 -10.85
C LYS A 162 17.98 2.67 -11.52
N LEU A 163 17.73 2.50 -12.81
CA LEU A 163 16.77 3.32 -13.55
C LEU A 163 15.33 2.98 -13.17
N ASP A 164 14.99 1.70 -13.08
CA ASP A 164 13.67 1.25 -12.60
C ASP A 164 13.38 1.89 -11.24
N ARG A 165 14.33 1.82 -10.30
CA ARG A 165 14.17 2.42 -8.97
C ARG A 165 14.01 3.94 -9.03
N LYS A 166 14.82 4.64 -9.84
CA LYS A 166 14.69 6.09 -10.04
C LYS A 166 13.33 6.46 -10.62
N LEU A 167 12.80 5.66 -11.55
CA LEU A 167 11.47 5.88 -12.13
C LEU A 167 10.40 5.91 -11.03
N PHE A 168 10.34 4.91 -10.16
CA PHE A 168 9.38 4.88 -9.05
C PHE A 168 9.54 6.08 -8.09
N PHE A 169 10.77 6.43 -7.70
CA PHE A 169 10.98 7.56 -6.77
C PHE A 169 10.65 8.92 -7.37
N THR A 170 10.95 9.12 -8.67
CA THR A 170 10.65 10.38 -9.35
C THR A 170 9.15 10.57 -9.58
N TRP A 171 8.44 9.48 -9.88
CA TRP A 171 6.97 9.48 -9.91
C TRP A 171 6.35 9.69 -8.53
N LEU A 172 6.90 9.07 -7.47
CA LEU A 172 6.46 9.33 -6.09
C LEU A 172 6.58 10.80 -5.73
N ALA A 173 7.76 11.39 -5.99
CA ALA A 173 7.99 12.80 -5.73
C ALA A 173 7.02 13.67 -6.53
N LEU A 174 6.76 13.34 -7.80
CA LEU A 174 5.81 14.07 -8.63
C LEU A 174 4.38 14.00 -8.07
N VAL A 175 3.91 12.81 -7.67
CA VAL A 175 2.60 12.64 -7.03
C VAL A 175 2.51 13.44 -5.74
N ILE A 176 3.53 13.41 -4.87
CA ILE A 176 3.57 14.20 -3.63
C ILE A 176 3.46 15.70 -3.93
N VAL A 177 4.24 16.21 -4.89
CA VAL A 177 4.23 17.65 -5.22
C VAL A 177 2.91 18.07 -5.86
N LEU A 178 2.34 17.25 -6.75
CA LEU A 178 1.03 17.51 -7.36
C LEU A 178 -0.09 17.46 -6.33
N SER A 179 -0.10 16.46 -5.43
CA SER A 179 -1.06 16.36 -4.34
C SER A 179 -0.92 17.52 -3.35
N ALA A 180 0.30 17.94 -3.01
CA ALA A 180 0.53 19.13 -2.22
C ALA A 180 -0.05 20.37 -2.95
N ARG A 181 0.22 20.55 -4.23
CA ARG A 181 -0.33 21.69 -4.99
C ARG A 181 -1.86 21.69 -5.06
N GLY A 182 -2.49 20.52 -5.17
CA GLY A 182 -3.93 20.38 -5.31
C GLY A 182 -4.72 20.45 -3.99
N TYR A 183 -4.17 19.90 -2.90
CA TYR A 183 -4.93 19.61 -1.67
C TYR A 183 -4.36 20.27 -0.40
N THR A 184 -3.31 21.10 -0.50
CA THR A 184 -2.67 21.74 0.66
C THR A 184 -3.67 22.56 1.50
N GLU A 185 -4.58 23.32 0.88
CA GLU A 185 -5.60 24.08 1.62
C GLU A 185 -6.46 23.19 2.50
N THR A 186 -7.12 22.22 1.87
CA THR A 186 -8.10 21.39 2.56
C THR A 186 -7.44 20.58 3.65
N PHE A 187 -6.22 20.10 3.42
CA PHE A 187 -5.45 19.37 4.41
C PHE A 187 -5.09 20.24 5.63
N PHE A 188 -4.53 21.44 5.43
CA PHE A 188 -4.13 22.30 6.54
C PHE A 188 -5.33 22.95 7.26
N GLN A 189 -6.42 23.23 6.55
CA GLN A 189 -7.67 23.68 7.16
C GLN A 189 -8.20 22.62 8.12
N TYR A 190 -8.27 21.36 7.69
CA TYR A 190 -8.67 20.26 8.57
C TYR A 190 -7.78 20.09 9.79
N LEU A 191 -6.45 20.19 9.60
CA LEU A 191 -5.51 20.13 10.73
C LEU A 191 -5.78 21.28 11.71
N SER A 192 -6.04 22.48 11.20
CA SER A 192 -6.44 23.64 12.00
C SER A 192 -7.72 23.36 12.79
N ASP A 193 -8.78 22.90 12.11
CA ASP A 193 -10.09 22.60 12.69
C ASP A 193 -10.00 21.48 13.74
N SER A 194 -9.03 20.57 13.58
CA SER A 194 -8.74 19.48 14.51
C SER A 194 -7.88 19.91 15.71
N GLY A 195 -7.45 21.18 15.77
CA GLY A 195 -6.71 21.77 16.89
C GLY A 195 -5.18 21.74 16.75
N PHE A 196 -4.66 21.52 15.54
CA PHE A 196 -3.22 21.61 15.25
C PHE A 196 -2.84 23.04 14.87
N GLY A 197 -2.50 23.87 15.86
CA GLY A 197 -2.24 25.31 15.66
C GLY A 197 -1.05 25.66 14.76
N TRP A 198 -0.16 24.71 14.47
CA TRP A 198 0.97 24.92 13.54
C TRP A 198 0.55 24.88 12.06
N SER A 199 -0.68 24.47 11.76
CA SER A 199 -1.19 24.40 10.39
C SER A 199 -1.08 25.73 9.65
N VAL A 200 -1.41 26.84 10.33
CA VAL A 200 -1.39 28.20 9.79
C VAL A 200 0.01 28.63 9.36
N VAL A 201 1.04 28.18 10.09
CA VAL A 201 2.45 28.51 9.81
C VAL A 201 2.99 27.64 8.67
N LEU A 202 2.63 26.35 8.64
CA LEU A 202 3.15 25.39 7.67
C LEU A 202 2.49 25.49 6.29
N LEU A 203 1.24 25.98 6.23
CA LEU A 203 0.49 26.18 4.99
C LEU A 203 1.25 27.02 3.94
N PRO A 204 1.68 28.28 4.21
CA PRO A 204 2.38 29.09 3.23
C PRO A 204 3.72 28.48 2.80
N ALA A 205 4.47 27.88 3.73
CA ALA A 205 5.72 27.19 3.41
C ALA A 205 5.51 26.02 2.46
N THR A 206 4.47 25.21 2.70
CA THR A 206 4.13 24.05 1.86
C THR A 206 3.69 24.47 0.46
N ARG A 207 2.88 25.54 0.35
CA ARG A 207 2.48 26.11 -0.95
C ARG A 207 3.68 26.55 -1.79
N VAL A 208 4.60 27.31 -1.18
CA VAL A 208 5.79 27.82 -1.86
C VAL A 208 6.69 26.66 -2.29
N ALA A 209 6.93 25.70 -1.40
CA ALA A 209 7.70 24.50 -1.71
C ALA A 209 7.08 23.71 -2.87
N ALA A 210 5.78 23.42 -2.84
CA ALA A 210 5.09 22.68 -3.90
C ALA A 210 5.17 23.42 -5.25
N LYS A 211 5.04 24.75 -5.25
CA LYS A 211 5.15 25.56 -6.47
C LYS A 211 6.57 25.50 -7.07
N ILE A 212 7.59 25.67 -6.23
CA ILE A 212 9.00 25.66 -6.67
C ILE A 212 9.43 24.26 -7.13
N LEU A 213 9.02 23.22 -6.41
CA LEU A 213 9.44 21.85 -6.68
C LEU A 213 8.72 21.20 -7.86
N LEU A 214 7.60 21.74 -8.35
CA LEU A 214 6.83 21.11 -9.41
C LEU A 214 7.63 20.95 -10.71
N ALA A 215 8.18 22.05 -11.24
CA ALA A 215 8.92 22.02 -12.48
C ALA A 215 10.14 21.07 -12.44
N PRO A 216 11.07 21.16 -11.45
CA PRO A 216 12.21 20.25 -11.41
C PRO A 216 11.78 18.79 -11.22
N THR A 217 10.78 18.51 -10.39
CA THR A 217 10.30 17.14 -10.17
C THR A 217 9.67 16.55 -11.44
N ALA A 218 8.85 17.34 -12.15
CA ALA A 218 8.26 16.92 -13.42
C ALA A 218 9.31 16.67 -14.50
N LEU A 219 10.32 17.53 -14.62
CA LEU A 219 11.42 17.36 -15.58
C LEU A 219 12.23 16.08 -15.30
N VAL A 220 12.58 15.82 -14.04
CA VAL A 220 13.33 14.62 -13.66
C VAL A 220 12.49 13.35 -13.88
N ALA A 221 11.20 13.37 -13.53
CA ALA A 221 10.29 12.25 -13.79
C ALA A 221 10.13 11.98 -15.30
N ALA A 222 9.97 13.03 -16.11
CA ALA A 222 9.89 12.91 -17.57
C ALA A 222 11.20 12.36 -18.16
N TYR A 223 12.36 12.84 -17.71
CA TYR A 223 13.66 12.34 -18.14
C TYR A 223 13.86 10.87 -17.78
N CYS A 224 13.56 10.45 -16.55
CA CYS A 224 13.65 9.06 -16.14
C CYS A 224 12.69 8.15 -16.93
N THR A 225 11.46 8.63 -17.19
CA THR A 225 10.48 7.91 -18.02
C THR A 225 10.96 7.75 -19.46
N TRP A 226 11.55 8.80 -20.03
CA TRP A 226 12.14 8.75 -21.37
C TRP A 226 13.31 7.78 -21.46
N GLN A 227 14.25 7.82 -20.50
CA GLN A 227 15.37 6.87 -20.44
C GLN A 227 14.87 5.43 -20.33
N TRP A 228 13.86 5.20 -19.48
CA TRP A 228 13.27 3.88 -19.32
C TRP A 228 12.62 3.40 -20.62
N GLY A 229 11.78 4.24 -21.24
CA GLY A 229 11.13 3.95 -22.52
C GLY A 229 12.13 3.67 -23.65
N LYS A 230 13.27 4.35 -23.67
CA LYS A 230 14.36 4.09 -24.63
C LYS A 230 14.96 2.70 -24.47
N ILE A 231 15.13 2.21 -23.24
CA ILE A 231 15.60 0.84 -22.97
C ILE A 231 14.55 -0.17 -23.42
N GLU A 232 13.28 0.05 -23.06
CA GLU A 232 12.19 -0.85 -23.46
C GLU A 232 12.04 -0.92 -24.98
N TRP A 233 12.10 0.21 -25.68
CA TRP A 233 12.00 0.26 -27.14
C TRP A 233 13.12 -0.53 -27.82
N ARG A 234 14.36 -0.38 -27.36
CA ARG A 234 15.53 -1.07 -27.93
C ARG A 234 15.51 -2.58 -27.72
N ASN A 235 14.92 -3.03 -26.61
CA ASN A 235 14.88 -4.43 -26.22
C ASN A 235 13.47 -5.04 -26.39
N TYR A 236 12.59 -4.36 -27.14
CA TYR A 236 11.22 -4.78 -27.25
C TYR A 236 11.11 -6.15 -27.93
N THR A 237 10.38 -7.03 -27.28
CA THR A 237 9.94 -8.32 -27.81
C THR A 237 8.48 -8.51 -27.41
N PRO A 238 7.68 -9.31 -28.14
CA PRO A 238 6.32 -9.63 -27.71
C PRO A 238 6.27 -10.18 -26.28
N ALA A 239 7.32 -10.91 -25.87
CA ALA A 239 7.47 -11.43 -24.52
C ALA A 239 7.46 -10.35 -23.41
N ALA A 240 7.82 -9.11 -23.73
CA ALA A 240 7.86 -7.96 -22.81
C ALA A 240 6.50 -7.31 -22.55
N LEU A 241 5.45 -7.69 -23.30
CA LEU A 241 4.11 -7.10 -23.18
C LEU A 241 3.57 -7.11 -21.73
N PRO A 242 3.69 -8.20 -20.93
CA PRO A 242 3.24 -8.19 -19.53
C PRO A 242 3.89 -7.10 -18.68
N LYS A 243 5.20 -6.87 -18.87
CA LYS A 243 5.97 -5.84 -18.16
C LYS A 243 5.45 -4.44 -18.49
N LEU A 244 5.18 -4.18 -19.78
CA LEU A 244 4.68 -2.89 -20.25
C LEU A 244 3.25 -2.63 -19.77
N ILE A 245 2.39 -3.65 -19.80
CA ILE A 245 1.03 -3.57 -19.26
C ILE A 245 1.07 -3.25 -17.77
N PHE A 246 1.90 -3.96 -17.00
CA PHE A 246 2.06 -3.71 -15.58
C PHE A 246 2.56 -2.28 -15.30
N ALA A 247 3.62 -1.84 -15.98
CA ALA A 247 4.15 -0.48 -15.83
C ALA A 247 3.11 0.59 -16.17
N THR A 248 2.32 0.37 -17.24
CA THR A 248 1.22 1.26 -17.63
C THR A 248 0.14 1.31 -16.56
N SER A 249 -0.24 0.16 -16.00
CA SER A 249 -1.21 0.10 -14.91
C SER A 249 -0.74 0.88 -13.68
N VAL A 250 0.55 0.78 -13.33
CA VAL A 250 1.13 1.58 -12.24
C VAL A 250 1.12 3.09 -12.55
N ALA A 251 1.34 3.50 -13.80
CA ALA A 251 1.19 4.90 -14.17
C ALA A 251 -0.28 5.36 -14.02
N LEU A 252 -1.24 4.55 -14.51
CA LEU A 252 -2.68 4.85 -14.41
C LEU A 252 -3.17 4.96 -12.97
N ILE A 253 -2.73 4.06 -12.08
CA ILE A 253 -3.11 4.16 -10.66
C ILE A 253 -2.53 5.43 -10.02
N CYS A 254 -1.32 5.87 -10.38
CA CYS A 254 -0.78 7.14 -9.92
C CYS A 254 -1.60 8.34 -10.39
N LEU A 255 -2.21 8.29 -11.59
CA LEU A 255 -3.08 9.37 -12.08
C LEU A 255 -4.38 9.51 -11.27
N THR A 256 -4.83 8.48 -10.56
CA THR A 256 -6.03 8.56 -9.70
C THR A 256 -5.88 9.57 -8.56
N PHE A 257 -4.65 9.81 -8.09
CA PHE A 257 -4.35 10.86 -7.10
C PHE A 257 -4.63 12.27 -7.61
N MET A 258 -4.72 12.48 -8.92
CA MET A 258 -5.04 13.79 -9.51
C MET A 258 -6.54 14.08 -9.52
N GLN A 259 -7.38 13.05 -9.36
CA GLN A 259 -8.83 13.20 -9.28
C GLN A 259 -9.25 13.49 -7.85
N SER A 260 -8.77 12.66 -6.91
CA SER A 260 -9.01 12.83 -5.49
C SER A 260 -7.89 12.15 -4.72
N LEU A 261 -7.36 12.83 -3.70
CA LEU A 261 -6.38 12.23 -2.80
C LEU A 261 -6.95 10.97 -2.13
N LEU A 262 -8.24 10.99 -1.76
CA LEU A 262 -8.94 9.86 -1.16
C LEU A 262 -8.99 8.66 -2.11
N LEU A 263 -9.46 8.92 -3.33
CA LEU A 263 -9.57 7.90 -4.36
C LEU A 263 -8.22 7.26 -4.64
N GLY A 264 -7.18 8.10 -4.78
CA GLY A 264 -5.80 7.68 -4.92
C GLY A 264 -5.38 6.73 -3.81
N PHE A 265 -5.53 7.12 -2.54
CA PHE A 265 -5.16 6.27 -1.40
C PHE A 265 -5.94 4.96 -1.34
N ILE A 266 -7.25 4.98 -1.57
CA ILE A 266 -8.11 3.78 -1.53
C ILE A 266 -7.69 2.79 -2.61
N VAL A 267 -7.62 3.26 -3.86
CA VAL A 267 -7.34 2.42 -5.01
C VAL A 267 -5.90 1.90 -4.94
N PHE A 268 -4.95 2.76 -4.56
CA PHE A 268 -3.54 2.40 -4.41
C PHE A 268 -3.30 1.41 -3.28
N GLY A 269 -3.91 1.64 -2.11
CA GLY A 269 -3.86 0.72 -0.97
C GLY A 269 -4.54 -0.61 -1.24
N PHE A 270 -5.69 -0.60 -1.94
CA PHE A 270 -6.38 -1.82 -2.34
C PHE A 270 -5.56 -2.64 -3.33
N SER A 271 -4.99 -1.99 -4.37
CA SER A 271 -4.10 -2.64 -5.35
C SER A 271 -3.00 -3.41 -4.64
N HIS A 272 -2.31 -2.73 -3.72
CA HIS A 272 -1.25 -3.34 -2.91
C HIS A 272 -1.73 -4.54 -2.12
N ALA A 273 -2.80 -4.37 -1.35
CA ALA A 273 -3.34 -5.41 -0.48
C ALA A 273 -3.76 -6.65 -1.28
N PHE A 274 -4.42 -6.45 -2.41
CA PHE A 274 -4.90 -7.53 -3.26
C PHE A 274 -3.75 -8.27 -3.95
N GLU A 275 -2.80 -7.53 -4.54
CA GLU A 275 -1.55 -8.07 -5.09
C GLU A 275 -0.78 -8.89 -4.04
N TYR A 276 -0.65 -8.34 -2.83
CA TYR A 276 0.09 -8.96 -1.73
C TYR A 276 -0.53 -10.29 -1.30
N CYS A 277 -1.86 -10.32 -1.10
CA CYS A 277 -2.57 -11.54 -0.73
C CYS A 277 -2.35 -12.68 -1.75
N VAL A 278 -2.36 -12.36 -3.05
CA VAL A 278 -2.08 -13.35 -4.10
C VAL A 278 -0.63 -13.79 -4.08
N PHE A 279 0.28 -12.83 -4.08
CA PHE A 279 1.70 -13.13 -4.11
C PHE A 279 2.14 -13.97 -2.90
N ALA A 280 1.71 -13.60 -1.70
CA ALA A 280 1.97 -14.33 -0.47
C ALA A 280 1.41 -15.75 -0.53
N ASN A 281 0.22 -15.95 -1.09
CA ASN A 281 -0.35 -17.29 -1.25
C ASN A 281 0.44 -18.14 -2.25
N LEU A 282 0.77 -17.60 -3.42
CA LEU A 282 1.58 -18.29 -4.43
C LEU A 282 2.95 -18.68 -3.87
N TYR A 283 3.58 -17.77 -3.13
CA TYR A 283 4.83 -18.01 -2.44
C TYR A 283 4.70 -19.13 -1.39
N ALA A 284 3.64 -19.12 -0.58
CA ALA A 284 3.40 -20.17 0.41
C ALA A 284 3.20 -21.55 -0.26
N CYS A 285 2.38 -21.62 -1.32
CA CYS A 285 2.15 -22.85 -2.09
C CYS A 285 3.46 -23.45 -2.61
N ARG A 286 4.42 -22.60 -3.00
CA ARG A 286 5.73 -23.05 -3.47
C ARG A 286 6.67 -23.40 -2.33
N LYS A 287 6.80 -22.54 -1.32
CA LYS A 287 7.69 -22.73 -0.17
C LYS A 287 7.36 -24.01 0.61
N TYR A 288 6.09 -24.33 0.77
CA TYR A 288 5.62 -25.47 1.59
C TYR A 288 5.17 -26.66 0.75
N ARG A 289 5.48 -26.69 -0.55
CA ARG A 289 5.14 -27.81 -1.43
C ARG A 289 5.79 -29.11 -0.92
N GLY A 290 4.99 -30.14 -0.70
CA GLY A 290 5.48 -31.45 -0.25
C GLY A 290 5.80 -31.55 1.26
N VAL A 291 5.60 -30.48 2.03
CA VAL A 291 5.68 -30.54 3.49
C VAL A 291 4.33 -31.00 4.01
N ASN A 292 4.25 -32.18 4.65
CA ASN A 292 2.97 -32.78 5.10
C ASN A 292 2.53 -32.33 6.49
N SER A 293 3.47 -32.02 7.39
CA SER A 293 3.26 -31.46 8.72
C SER A 293 4.15 -30.22 8.88
N GLY A 294 3.56 -29.06 9.11
CA GLY A 294 4.30 -27.80 9.10
C GLY A 294 3.48 -26.62 9.64
N PRO A 295 4.02 -25.40 9.51
CA PRO A 295 3.36 -24.15 9.93
C PRO A 295 1.90 -24.06 9.48
N PRO A 296 1.03 -23.24 10.14
CA PRO A 296 -0.33 -22.98 9.68
C PRO A 296 -0.43 -22.62 8.18
N MET A 297 0.59 -21.92 7.66
CA MET A 297 0.71 -21.58 6.24
C MET A 297 0.79 -22.79 5.31
N CYS A 298 1.34 -23.92 5.76
CA CYS A 298 1.38 -25.16 5.00
C CYS A 298 -0.02 -25.75 4.79
N PHE A 299 -0.91 -25.63 5.77
CA PHE A 299 -2.31 -26.03 5.63
C PHE A 299 -3.07 -25.05 4.71
N TRP A 300 -2.90 -23.75 4.93
CA TRP A 300 -3.58 -22.72 4.14
C TRP A 300 -3.16 -22.68 2.67
N SER A 301 -1.91 -23.03 2.37
CA SER A 301 -1.40 -23.09 1.00
C SER A 301 -1.92 -24.29 0.19
N ARG A 302 -2.69 -25.20 0.80
CA ARG A 302 -3.27 -26.38 0.12
C ARG A 302 -4.71 -26.16 -0.35
N GLY A 303 -5.40 -25.15 0.16
CA GLY A 303 -6.76 -24.80 -0.27
C GLY A 303 -6.79 -24.09 -1.62
N PRO A 304 -7.99 -23.87 -2.21
CA PRO A 304 -8.11 -22.96 -3.34
C PRO A 304 -7.51 -21.62 -2.95
N LEU A 305 -6.80 -20.99 -3.90
CA LEU A 305 -6.25 -19.64 -3.74
C LEU A 305 -7.26 -18.80 -2.95
N PHE A 306 -6.79 -18.10 -1.92
CA PHE A 306 -7.57 -17.18 -1.07
C PHE A 306 -8.30 -17.75 0.16
N LEU A 307 -8.89 -18.94 0.16
CA LEU A 307 -9.96 -19.21 1.14
C LEU A 307 -9.53 -19.18 2.62
N GLY A 308 -8.44 -19.85 3.00
CA GLY A 308 -8.04 -19.98 4.41
C GLY A 308 -7.64 -18.64 5.06
N PRO A 309 -6.64 -17.93 4.51
CA PRO A 309 -6.21 -16.65 5.05
C PRO A 309 -7.24 -15.53 4.87
N VAL A 310 -8.06 -15.54 3.80
CA VAL A 310 -9.16 -14.57 3.64
C VAL A 310 -10.26 -14.82 4.67
N LEU A 311 -10.67 -16.06 4.92
CA LEU A 311 -11.71 -16.36 5.92
C LEU A 311 -11.25 -16.06 7.35
N ALA A 312 -10.03 -16.45 7.74
CA ALA A 312 -9.50 -16.18 9.07
C ALA A 312 -9.39 -14.67 9.35
N ASN A 313 -8.94 -13.90 8.34
CA ASN A 313 -8.87 -12.45 8.45
C ASN A 313 -10.24 -11.78 8.27
N ALA A 314 -11.17 -12.37 7.52
CA ALA A 314 -12.54 -11.88 7.43
C ALA A 314 -13.25 -11.97 8.78
N ILE A 315 -13.01 -13.04 9.53
CA ILE A 315 -13.49 -13.19 10.91
C ILE A 315 -12.82 -12.14 11.81
N LEU A 316 -11.49 -11.97 11.73
CA LEU A 316 -10.78 -10.97 12.53
C LEU A 316 -11.31 -9.54 12.26
N VAL A 317 -11.52 -9.20 10.98
CA VAL A 317 -11.97 -7.86 10.62
C VAL A 317 -13.46 -7.69 10.88
N ALA A 318 -14.30 -8.71 10.69
CA ALA A 318 -15.70 -8.68 11.15
C ALA A 318 -15.78 -8.48 12.67
N ALA A 319 -14.90 -9.12 13.44
CA ALA A 319 -14.77 -8.88 14.87
C ALA A 319 -14.32 -7.45 15.19
N VAL A 320 -13.35 -6.89 14.45
CA VAL A 320 -12.92 -5.49 14.60
C VAL A 320 -14.02 -4.50 14.21
N PHE A 321 -14.83 -4.77 13.18
CA PHE A 321 -15.96 -3.92 12.78
C PHE A 321 -17.14 -4.02 13.76
N TYR A 322 -17.39 -5.22 14.29
CA TYR A 322 -18.33 -5.39 15.39
C TYR A 322 -17.85 -4.61 16.62
N LEU A 323 -16.57 -4.70 16.95
CA LEU A 323 -15.94 -3.92 18.02
C LEU A 323 -16.03 -2.41 17.74
N TYR A 324 -15.84 -1.97 16.49
CA TYR A 324 -16.04 -0.60 16.03
C TYR A 324 -17.46 -0.11 16.32
N LYS A 325 -18.48 -0.92 16.00
CA LYS A 325 -19.89 -0.58 16.22
C LYS A 325 -20.20 -0.45 17.71
N VAL A 326 -19.66 -1.35 18.54
CA VAL A 326 -19.87 -1.39 19.99
C VAL A 326 -19.08 -0.29 20.72
N LEU A 327 -17.87 0.03 20.27
CA LEU A 327 -16.97 1.00 20.92
C LEU A 327 -17.14 2.44 20.44
N ARG A 328 -18.02 2.71 19.46
CA ARG A 328 -18.21 4.07 18.90
C ARG A 328 -18.58 5.12 19.97
N SER A 329 -19.29 4.71 21.02
CA SER A 329 -19.66 5.56 22.17
C SER A 329 -18.66 5.50 23.33
N ASN A 330 -17.59 4.69 23.22
CA ASN A 330 -16.64 4.45 24.30
C ASN A 330 -15.37 5.30 24.12
N PRO A 331 -14.82 5.93 25.18
CA PRO A 331 -13.54 6.64 25.11
C PRO A 331 -12.36 5.77 24.60
N LEU A 332 -12.45 4.44 24.71
CA LEU A 332 -11.50 3.48 24.13
C LEU A 332 -11.48 3.48 22.60
N TRP A 333 -12.43 4.16 21.94
CA TRP A 333 -12.41 4.44 20.50
C TRP A 333 -11.06 4.98 20.01
N GLY A 334 -10.36 5.75 20.85
CA GLY A 334 -9.02 6.27 20.53
C GLY A 334 -7.94 5.20 20.31
N LEU A 335 -8.17 3.94 20.70
CA LEU A 335 -7.23 2.84 20.53
C LEU A 335 -7.25 2.24 19.12
N LEU A 336 -8.35 2.37 18.35
CA LEU A 336 -8.43 1.78 17.02
C LEU A 336 -7.48 2.45 16.02
N PRO A 337 -7.36 3.80 15.96
CA PRO A 337 -6.32 4.45 15.17
C PRO A 337 -4.90 4.08 15.62
N ALA A 338 -4.68 3.91 16.93
CA ALA A 338 -3.39 3.48 17.47
C ALA A 338 -3.01 2.08 16.96
N TYR A 339 -3.97 1.15 17.01
CA TYR A 339 -3.83 -0.20 16.47
C TYR A 339 -3.57 -0.18 14.96
N ALA A 340 -4.37 0.56 14.19
CA ALA A 340 -4.25 0.64 12.74
C ALA A 340 -2.87 1.21 12.32
N LEU A 341 -2.39 2.24 13.01
CA LEU A 341 -1.08 2.84 12.76
C LEU A 341 0.06 1.89 13.16
N THR A 342 -0.03 1.29 14.36
CA THR A 342 0.98 0.32 14.85
C THR A 342 1.08 -0.90 13.92
N SER A 343 -0.05 -1.50 13.55
CA SER A 343 -0.09 -2.66 12.64
C SER A 343 0.42 -2.32 11.24
N SER A 344 0.16 -1.11 10.73
CA SER A 344 0.71 -0.66 9.45
C SER A 344 2.24 -0.55 9.50
N LEU A 345 2.78 0.12 10.54
CA LEU A 345 4.23 0.24 10.73
C LEU A 345 4.91 -1.12 10.88
N LEU A 346 4.29 -2.04 11.62
CA LEU A 346 4.78 -3.41 11.75
C LEU A 346 4.79 -4.17 10.42
N HIS A 347 3.71 -4.07 9.66
CA HIS A 347 3.62 -4.70 8.34
C HIS A 347 4.75 -4.24 7.42
N PHE A 348 5.01 -2.93 7.34
CA PHE A 348 6.10 -2.41 6.50
C PHE A 348 7.46 -2.98 6.90
N TYR A 349 7.68 -3.09 8.20
CA TYR A 349 8.95 -3.57 8.74
C TYR A 349 9.14 -5.08 8.51
N TYR A 350 8.09 -5.86 8.75
CA TYR A 350 8.06 -7.30 8.53
C TYR A 350 8.29 -7.68 7.07
N ASP A 351 7.63 -6.98 6.15
CA ASP A 351 7.80 -7.22 4.72
C ASP A 351 9.24 -7.00 4.25
N GLY A 352 9.93 -6.01 4.81
CA GLY A 352 11.34 -5.75 4.52
C GLY A 352 12.28 -6.90 4.92
N LEU A 353 11.85 -7.77 5.84
CA LEU A 353 12.60 -8.94 6.29
C LEU A 353 12.20 -10.20 5.50
N ILE A 354 10.91 -10.50 5.41
CA ILE A 354 10.39 -11.73 4.78
C ILE A 354 10.75 -11.77 3.29
N TRP A 355 10.60 -10.64 2.58
CA TRP A 355 10.70 -10.58 1.12
C TRP A 355 12.08 -10.18 0.62
N LYS A 356 13.11 -10.28 1.47
CA LYS A 356 14.45 -9.81 1.15
C LYS A 356 15.10 -10.67 0.05
N MET A 357 15.21 -10.11 -1.15
CA MET A 357 15.77 -10.79 -2.34
C MET A 357 17.27 -11.10 -2.26
N SER A 358 17.99 -10.60 -1.25
CA SER A 358 19.37 -11.03 -0.98
C SER A 358 19.43 -12.46 -0.42
N ASN A 359 18.30 -12.99 0.06
CA ASN A 359 18.19 -14.39 0.43
C ASN A 359 17.99 -15.23 -0.83
N GLN A 360 18.95 -16.13 -1.09
CA GLN A 360 18.94 -16.98 -2.27
C GLN A 360 17.67 -17.85 -2.36
N LYS A 361 17.24 -18.46 -1.25
CA LYS A 361 16.03 -19.29 -1.21
C LYS A 361 14.77 -18.49 -1.58
N THR A 362 14.64 -17.29 -1.03
CA THR A 362 13.51 -16.39 -1.35
C THR A 362 13.55 -16.03 -2.84
N ARG A 363 14.72 -15.70 -3.38
CA ARG A 363 14.89 -15.34 -4.79
C ARG A 363 14.53 -16.48 -5.73
N GLU A 364 14.97 -17.70 -5.44
CA GLU A 364 14.65 -18.88 -6.25
C GLU A 364 13.14 -19.15 -6.30
N ILE A 365 12.48 -19.14 -5.14
CA ILE A 365 11.02 -19.33 -5.06
C ILE A 365 10.27 -18.24 -5.85
N VAL A 366 10.68 -16.97 -5.71
CA VAL A 366 10.03 -15.83 -6.37
C VAL A 366 10.18 -15.87 -7.89
N LEU A 367 11.32 -16.35 -8.41
CA LEU A 367 11.53 -16.47 -9.86
C LEU A 367 10.79 -17.68 -10.45
N ASP A 368 10.51 -18.70 -9.63
CA ASP A 368 9.81 -19.94 -10.00
C ASP A 368 8.31 -19.97 -9.60
N LEU A 369 7.66 -18.80 -9.52
CA LEU A 369 6.22 -18.71 -9.21
C LEU A 369 5.29 -19.22 -10.34
N ARG A 370 5.77 -20.01 -11.31
CA ARG A 370 4.95 -20.57 -12.40
C ARG A 370 4.24 -21.84 -12.01
#